data_AF-A0A942GDW7-F1
#
_entry.id   AF-A0A942GDW7-F1
#
_cell.length_a   1.000
_cell.length_b   1.000
_cell.length_c   1.000
_cell.angle_alpha   90.00
_cell.angle_beta   90.00
_cell.angle_gamma   90.00
#
_symmetry.space_group_name_H-M   'P 1'
#
loop_
_entity.id
_entity.type
_entity.pdbx_description
1 polymer ?
#
loop_
_entity_poly.entity_id
_entity_poly.type
_entity_poly.pdbx_seq_one_letter_code
_entity_poly.pdbx_strand_id
1 'polypeptide(L)'
;MYFLIVKEIATGKIVDKAELSATGNIAGELSHLALLTKRQFENRYPSNKYFVTYEEACSWEELQIKFENDKKQIAQITGHSESDDVFTMIGSRSNLFLINIGAMVAGIIILFFLLTIRLIYNPFIFILGIFVLFIYMFIDYKRWIKKGVQMVSIDNDGLTVYRGQKLLQNRVDKKQITGINVFKKINRRIVNILLGGYANSSIPGVTLFSGPRIRITDDAFSEAEFNIFIEKIRSLIQNKI
;
A
#
# COMPACT_ATOMS: atom_id res chain seq x y z
N MET A 1 1.53 24.63 -28.36
CA MET A 1 1.11 23.23 -28.07
C MET A 1 0.76 23.19 -26.59
N TYR A 2 -0.22 22.39 -26.20
CA TYR A 2 -0.60 22.30 -24.79
C TYR A 2 -0.49 20.88 -24.29
N PHE A 3 -0.09 20.74 -23.04
CA PHE A 3 -0.02 19.45 -22.38
C PHE A 3 -1.00 19.42 -21.22
N LEU A 4 -1.71 18.31 -21.13
CA LEU A 4 -2.44 17.94 -19.94
C LEU A 4 -1.57 16.96 -19.18
N ILE A 5 -1.16 17.34 -17.97
CA ILE A 5 -0.16 16.60 -17.20
C ILE A 5 -0.73 16.16 -15.86
N VAL A 6 -0.31 14.97 -15.43
CA VAL A 6 -0.67 14.42 -14.12
C VAL A 6 0.55 14.52 -13.22
N LYS A 7 0.38 15.24 -12.11
CA LYS A 7 1.43 15.39 -11.09
C LYS A 7 1.02 14.71 -9.82
N GLU A 8 1.97 14.02 -9.19
CA GLU A 8 1.81 13.54 -7.83
C GLU A 8 1.86 14.71 -6.84
N ILE A 9 0.87 14.82 -5.97
CA ILE A 9 0.74 15.93 -5.00
C ILE A 9 1.94 15.96 -4.04
N ALA A 10 2.39 14.78 -3.59
CA ALA A 10 3.44 14.67 -2.59
C ALA A 10 4.83 15.08 -3.11
N THR A 11 5.12 14.81 -4.39
CA THR A 11 6.46 14.94 -4.96
C THR A 11 6.56 16.00 -6.05
N GLY A 12 5.42 16.46 -6.58
CA GLY A 12 5.35 17.32 -7.76
C GLY A 12 5.76 16.62 -9.06
N LYS A 13 6.09 15.32 -9.03
CA LYS A 13 6.60 14.57 -10.17
C LYS A 13 5.51 14.34 -11.21
N ILE A 14 5.83 14.57 -12.48
CA ILE A 14 4.94 14.22 -13.60
C ILE A 14 4.96 12.70 -13.78
N VAL A 15 3.79 12.08 -13.66
CA VAL A 15 3.62 10.63 -13.80
C VAL A 15 2.98 10.24 -15.13
N ASP A 16 2.27 11.16 -15.78
CA ASP A 16 1.64 10.93 -17.08
C ASP A 16 1.42 12.27 -17.80
N LYS A 17 1.31 12.22 -19.13
CA LYS A 17 1.04 13.39 -19.97
C LYS A 17 0.24 13.02 -21.20
N ALA A 18 -0.56 13.96 -21.68
CA ALA A 18 -1.19 13.91 -22.98
C ALA A 18 -0.90 15.20 -23.73
N GLU A 19 -0.42 15.06 -24.95
CA GLU A 19 -0.25 16.17 -25.88
C GLU A 19 -1.61 16.53 -26.49
N LEU A 20 -1.95 17.81 -26.44
CA LEU A 20 -3.15 18.35 -27.06
C LEU A 20 -2.73 19.21 -28.25
N SER A 21 -2.97 18.68 -29.44
CA SER A 21 -2.83 19.40 -30.71
C SER A 21 -4.15 19.35 -31.46
N ALA A 22 -4.48 20.45 -32.14
CA ALA A 22 -5.62 20.51 -33.03
C ALA A 22 -5.22 21.23 -34.32
N THR A 23 -5.71 20.73 -35.43
CA THR A 23 -5.47 21.25 -36.77
C THR A 23 -6.71 22.03 -37.22
N GLY A 24 -6.73 23.36 -37.04
CA GLY A 24 -7.81 24.23 -37.54
C GLY A 24 -8.86 24.66 -36.52
N ASN A 25 -9.53 25.79 -36.80
CA ASN A 25 -10.28 26.69 -35.91
C ASN A 25 -10.50 26.20 -34.44
N ILE A 26 -9.56 26.58 -33.58
CA ILE A 26 -8.85 25.64 -32.67
C ILE A 26 -9.33 25.70 -31.20
N ALA A 27 -10.32 26.52 -30.82
CA ALA A 27 -10.68 26.68 -29.39
C ALA A 27 -11.70 25.63 -28.87
N GLY A 28 -12.72 25.31 -29.66
CA GLY A 28 -13.81 24.41 -29.24
C GLY A 28 -13.39 22.93 -29.20
N GLU A 29 -12.66 22.48 -30.21
CA GLU A 29 -12.21 21.08 -30.29
C GLU A 29 -11.11 20.77 -29.27
N LEU A 30 -10.14 21.69 -29.08
CA LEU A 30 -9.13 21.53 -28.02
C LEU A 30 -9.74 21.51 -26.63
N SER A 31 -10.71 22.37 -26.33
CA SER A 31 -11.35 22.39 -25.01
C SER A 31 -12.13 21.10 -24.74
N HIS A 32 -12.79 20.54 -25.76
CA HIS A 32 -13.46 19.24 -25.66
C HIS A 32 -12.45 18.09 -25.49
N LEU A 33 -11.38 18.05 -26.28
CA LEU A 33 -10.30 17.05 -26.19
C LEU A 33 -9.62 17.12 -24.80
N ALA A 34 -9.34 18.33 -24.32
CA ALA A 34 -8.76 18.57 -23.00
C ALA A 34 -9.69 18.07 -21.89
N LEU A 35 -10.99 18.33 -21.98
CA LEU A 35 -11.97 17.89 -20.98
C LEU A 35 -12.08 16.35 -20.92
N LEU A 36 -12.13 15.69 -22.08
CA LEU A 36 -12.18 14.23 -22.15
C LEU A 36 -10.91 13.60 -21.57
N THR A 37 -9.74 14.12 -21.97
CA THR A 37 -8.45 13.65 -21.50
C THR A 37 -8.28 13.87 -20.00
N LYS A 38 -8.72 15.03 -19.50
CA LYS A 38 -8.75 15.32 -18.07
C LYS A 38 -9.61 14.31 -17.31
N ARG A 39 -10.82 14.02 -17.78
CA ARG A 39 -11.70 13.02 -17.15
C ARG A 39 -11.09 11.61 -17.17
N GLN A 40 -10.40 11.24 -18.25
CA GLN A 40 -9.68 9.97 -18.31
C GLN A 40 -8.57 9.90 -17.25
N PHE A 41 -7.79 10.98 -17.09
CA PHE A 41 -6.78 11.05 -16.04
C PHE A 41 -7.39 11.07 -14.63
N GLU A 42 -8.46 11.83 -14.39
CA GLU A 42 -9.14 11.84 -13.07
C GLU A 42 -9.75 10.47 -12.70
N ASN A 43 -10.18 9.69 -13.70
CA ASN A 43 -10.65 8.31 -13.48
C ASN A 43 -9.50 7.34 -13.19
N ARG A 44 -8.33 7.55 -13.82
CA ARG A 44 -7.15 6.69 -13.68
C ARG A 44 -6.32 7.02 -12.44
N TYR A 45 -6.28 8.29 -12.06
CA TYR A 45 -5.44 8.83 -11.00
C TYR A 45 -6.31 9.42 -9.89
N PRO A 46 -6.28 8.86 -8.66
CA PRO A 46 -7.13 9.32 -7.58
C PRO A 46 -6.77 10.75 -7.16
N SER A 47 -7.77 11.63 -7.12
CA SER A 47 -7.61 13.08 -6.90
C SER A 47 -7.02 13.49 -5.56
N ASN A 48 -6.97 12.58 -4.58
CA ASN A 48 -6.32 12.81 -3.28
C ASN A 48 -4.79 12.58 -3.32
N LYS A 49 -4.26 12.03 -4.43
CA LYS A 49 -2.82 11.79 -4.63
C LYS A 49 -2.25 12.51 -5.83
N TYR A 50 -3.08 12.83 -6.81
CA TYR A 50 -2.65 13.43 -8.05
C TYR A 50 -3.51 14.66 -8.37
N PHE A 51 -2.88 15.65 -8.98
CA PHE A 51 -3.57 16.78 -9.56
C PHE A 51 -3.25 16.86 -11.05
N VAL A 52 -4.27 17.23 -11.82
CA VAL A 52 -4.20 17.31 -13.27
C VAL A 52 -4.16 18.77 -13.67
N THR A 53 -3.08 19.20 -14.31
CA THR A 53 -2.89 20.59 -14.74
C THR A 53 -2.75 20.71 -16.24
N TYR A 54 -3.09 21.90 -16.73
CA TYR A 54 -2.91 22.30 -18.10
C TYR A 54 -1.68 23.21 -18.19
N GLU A 55 -0.72 22.86 -19.03
CA GLU A 55 0.50 23.63 -19.19
C GLU A 55 0.78 23.95 -20.66
N GLU A 56 1.16 25.21 -20.90
CA GLU A 56 1.61 25.70 -22.19
C GLU A 56 3.12 25.49 -22.30
N ALA A 57 3.54 24.73 -23.32
CA ALA A 57 4.95 24.55 -23.65
C ALA A 57 5.12 24.22 -25.15
N CYS A 58 6.25 24.63 -25.73
CA CYS A 58 6.55 24.36 -27.14
C CYS A 58 7.20 22.99 -27.34
N SER A 59 7.91 22.44 -26.34
CA SER A 59 8.45 21.06 -26.40
C SER A 59 8.44 20.34 -25.04
N TRP A 60 8.74 19.03 -25.07
CA TRP A 60 8.83 18.24 -23.85
C TRP A 60 10.09 18.54 -23.03
N GLU A 61 11.20 18.87 -23.69
CA GLU A 61 12.43 19.30 -23.03
C GLU A 61 12.20 20.60 -22.25
N GLU A 62 11.43 21.55 -22.81
CA GLU A 62 11.07 22.80 -22.12
C GLU A 62 10.25 22.57 -20.85
N LEU A 63 9.31 21.62 -20.88
CA LEU A 63 8.57 21.23 -19.68
C LEU A 63 9.53 20.68 -18.63
N GLN A 64 10.37 19.70 -18.98
CA GLN A 64 11.33 19.12 -18.03
C GLN A 64 12.24 20.17 -17.38
N ILE A 65 12.77 21.10 -18.19
CA ILE A 65 13.62 22.19 -17.69
C ILE A 65 12.85 23.11 -16.74
N LYS A 66 11.60 23.48 -17.09
CA LYS A 66 10.73 24.29 -16.22
C LYS A 66 10.46 23.59 -14.89
N PHE A 67 10.19 22.28 -14.91
CA PHE A 67 9.99 21.49 -13.70
C PHE A 67 11.22 21.39 -12.82
N GLU A 68 12.40 21.17 -13.40
CA GLU A 68 13.63 21.13 -12.62
C GLU A 68 13.95 22.49 -11.99
N ASN A 69 13.67 23.58 -12.70
CA ASN A 69 13.88 24.93 -12.19
C ASN A 69 12.87 25.29 -11.08
N ASP A 70 11.59 24.93 -11.25
CA ASP A 70 10.55 25.12 -10.24
C ASP A 70 10.86 24.30 -8.98
N LYS A 71 11.33 23.05 -9.15
CA LYS A 71 11.77 22.20 -8.03
C LYS A 71 12.94 22.82 -7.27
N LYS A 72 13.93 23.38 -7.99
CA LYS A 72 15.10 24.06 -7.39
C LYS A 72 14.70 25.35 -6.65
N GLN A 73 13.78 26.14 -7.20
CA GLN A 73 13.27 27.35 -6.54
C GLN A 73 12.46 27.03 -5.28
N ILE A 74 11.58 26.04 -5.33
CA ILE A 74 10.80 25.60 -4.16
C ILE A 74 11.72 25.09 -3.05
N ALA A 75 12.77 24.32 -3.39
CA ALA A 75 13.77 23.85 -2.43
C ALA A 75 14.59 24.98 -1.79
N GLN A 76 14.93 26.03 -2.55
CA GLN A 76 15.66 27.20 -2.03
C GLN A 76 14.79 28.07 -1.10
N ILE A 77 13.50 28.21 -1.37
CA ILE A 77 12.58 29.03 -0.56
C ILE A 77 12.19 28.32 0.75
N THR A 78 12.17 26.98 0.77
CA THR A 78 11.70 26.19 1.91
C THR A 78 12.81 25.69 2.84
N GLY A 79 14.09 25.93 2.52
CA GLY A 79 15.23 25.44 3.32
C GLY A 79 15.29 23.91 3.44
N HIS A 80 14.52 23.19 2.62
CA HIS A 80 14.45 21.73 2.63
C HIS A 80 15.45 21.19 1.61
N SER A 81 16.62 20.79 2.11
CA SER A 81 17.56 19.93 1.41
C SER A 81 16.88 18.61 1.04
N GLU A 82 17.09 18.13 -0.18
CA GLU A 82 16.59 16.83 -0.65
C GLU A 82 17.00 15.69 0.30
N SER A 83 16.10 15.23 1.18
CA SER A 83 15.89 13.81 1.59
C SER A 83 15.21 13.64 2.97
N ASP A 84 13.95 14.06 3.10
CA ASP A 84 13.01 13.35 3.98
C ASP A 84 12.20 12.37 3.12
N ASP A 85 12.86 11.29 2.73
CA ASP A 85 12.34 10.30 1.79
C ASP A 85 11.33 9.39 2.52
N VAL A 86 10.12 9.92 2.71
CA VAL A 86 9.03 9.25 3.41
C VAL A 86 8.55 8.05 2.59
N PHE A 87 8.88 6.85 3.06
CA PHE A 87 8.40 5.62 2.46
C PHE A 87 6.94 5.37 2.88
N THR A 88 6.05 5.07 1.95
CA THR A 88 4.65 4.74 2.26
C THR A 88 4.23 3.45 1.56
N MET A 89 3.60 2.54 2.30
CA MET A 89 2.94 1.34 1.75
C MET A 89 1.45 1.33 2.10
N ILE A 90 0.61 0.94 1.13
CA ILE A 90 -0.85 0.99 1.25
C ILE A 90 -1.43 -0.39 0.99
N GLY A 91 -2.32 -0.81 1.88
CA GLY A 91 -3.03 -2.06 1.78
C GLY A 91 -4.03 -2.05 0.62
N SER A 92 -3.89 -3.00 -0.29
CA SER A 92 -4.83 -3.29 -1.37
C SER A 92 -5.94 -4.23 -0.88
N ARG A 93 -7.19 -3.74 -0.94
CA ARG A 93 -8.38 -4.57 -0.69
C ARG A 93 -8.48 -5.73 -1.69
N SER A 94 -8.07 -5.48 -2.94
CA SER A 94 -8.11 -6.47 -4.01
C SER A 94 -7.14 -7.62 -3.74
N ASN A 95 -5.94 -7.33 -3.23
CA ASN A 95 -4.96 -8.37 -2.88
C ASN A 95 -5.49 -9.25 -1.75
N LEU A 96 -6.03 -8.64 -0.70
CA LEU A 96 -6.62 -9.39 0.41
C LEU A 96 -7.80 -10.25 -0.04
N PHE A 97 -8.65 -9.72 -0.93
CA PHE A 97 -9.77 -10.47 -1.48
C PHE A 97 -9.29 -11.68 -2.31
N LEU A 98 -8.27 -11.51 -3.14
CA LEU A 98 -7.69 -12.58 -3.96
C LEU A 98 -7.08 -13.68 -3.09
N ILE A 99 -6.34 -13.32 -2.04
CA ILE A 99 -5.79 -14.29 -1.09
C ILE A 99 -6.90 -15.06 -0.37
N ASN A 100 -7.98 -14.37 0.03
CA ASN A 100 -9.11 -15.00 0.69
C ASN A 100 -9.86 -15.98 -0.24
N ILE A 101 -10.04 -15.62 -1.52
CA ILE A 101 -10.60 -16.56 -2.51
C ILE A 101 -9.68 -17.77 -2.66
N GLY A 102 -8.37 -17.57 -2.80
CA GLY A 102 -7.41 -18.66 -2.93
C GLY A 102 -7.47 -19.62 -1.73
N ALA A 103 -7.52 -19.08 -0.52
CA ALA A 103 -7.67 -19.86 0.70
C ALA A 103 -9.02 -20.60 0.77
N MET A 104 -10.11 -19.98 0.30
CA MET A 104 -11.43 -20.62 0.23
C MET A 104 -11.42 -21.80 -0.74
N VAL A 105 -10.91 -21.63 -1.96
CA VAL A 105 -10.81 -22.71 -2.96
C VAL A 105 -9.97 -23.87 -2.43
N ALA A 106 -8.79 -23.58 -1.86
CA ALA A 106 -7.94 -24.58 -1.25
C ALA A 106 -8.66 -25.30 -0.09
N GLY A 107 -9.37 -24.56 0.77
CA GLY A 107 -10.14 -25.11 1.88
C GLY A 107 -11.26 -26.04 1.42
N ILE A 108 -11.97 -25.69 0.34
CA ILE A 108 -13.02 -26.53 -0.26
C ILE A 108 -12.42 -27.85 -0.77
N ILE A 109 -11.29 -27.78 -1.48
CA ILE A 109 -10.58 -28.97 -1.99
C ILE A 109 -10.14 -29.87 -0.84
N ILE A 110 -9.52 -29.30 0.20
CA ILE A 110 -9.08 -30.05 1.37
C ILE A 110 -10.27 -30.69 2.10
N LEU A 111 -11.36 -29.95 2.29
CA LEU A 111 -12.57 -30.46 2.92
C LEU A 111 -13.15 -31.64 2.13
N PHE A 112 -13.20 -31.54 0.79
CA PHE A 112 -13.67 -32.61 -0.08
C PHE A 112 -12.84 -33.89 0.10
N PHE A 113 -11.51 -33.78 0.05
CA PHE A 113 -10.62 -34.92 0.25
C PHE A 113 -10.75 -35.51 1.66
N LEU A 114 -10.84 -34.67 2.69
CA LEU A 114 -11.00 -35.13 4.07
C LEU A 114 -12.29 -35.92 4.29
N LEU A 115 -13.42 -35.43 3.76
CA LEU A 115 -14.70 -36.14 3.87
C LEU A 115 -14.71 -37.44 3.06
N THR A 116 -14.10 -37.43 1.87
CA THR A 116 -14.03 -38.60 0.99
C THR A 116 -13.12 -39.69 1.56
N ILE A 117 -11.89 -39.36 1.99
CA ILE A 117 -10.93 -40.31 2.55
C ILE A 117 -11.47 -40.94 3.84
N ARG A 118 -12.20 -40.18 4.65
CA ARG A 118 -12.83 -40.68 5.88
C ARG A 118 -14.13 -41.46 5.65
N LEU A 119 -14.56 -41.62 4.39
CA LEU A 119 -15.81 -42.31 4.02
C LEU A 119 -17.07 -41.72 4.69
N ILE A 120 -17.04 -40.42 5.04
CA ILE A 120 -18.16 -39.68 5.65
C ILE A 120 -18.76 -38.64 4.71
N TYR A 121 -18.45 -38.75 3.41
CA TYR A 121 -18.92 -37.79 2.41
C TYR A 121 -20.46 -37.80 2.36
N ASN A 122 -21.04 -36.65 2.67
CA ASN A 122 -22.45 -36.37 2.52
C ASN A 122 -22.58 -34.96 1.90
N PRO A 123 -23.34 -34.77 0.82
CA PRO A 123 -23.43 -33.49 0.13
C PRO A 123 -23.93 -32.36 1.04
N PHE A 124 -24.85 -32.65 1.98
CA PHE A 124 -25.34 -31.66 2.94
C PHE A 124 -24.23 -31.22 3.92
N ILE A 125 -23.44 -32.17 4.43
CA ILE A 125 -22.30 -31.88 5.33
C ILE A 125 -21.22 -31.09 4.58
N PHE A 126 -20.96 -31.43 3.32
CA PHE A 126 -20.00 -30.73 2.49
C PHE A 126 -20.42 -29.27 2.27
N ILE A 127 -21.66 -29.03 1.84
CA ILE A 127 -22.21 -27.67 1.65
C ILE A 127 -22.19 -26.88 2.96
N LEU A 128 -22.56 -27.50 4.08
CA LEU A 128 -22.48 -26.86 5.40
C LEU A 128 -21.04 -26.44 5.74
N GLY A 129 -20.05 -27.30 5.47
CA GLY A 129 -18.65 -26.98 5.67
C GLY A 129 -18.16 -25.81 4.80
N ILE A 130 -18.58 -25.75 3.52
CA ILE A 130 -18.31 -24.60 2.64
C ILE A 130 -18.93 -23.32 3.21
N PHE A 131 -20.16 -23.38 3.70
CA PHE A 131 -20.83 -22.23 4.30
C PHE A 131 -20.12 -21.71 5.54
N VAL A 132 -19.65 -22.61 6.41
CA VAL A 132 -18.84 -22.26 7.59
C VAL A 132 -17.52 -21.61 7.18
N LEU A 133 -16.82 -22.16 6.17
CA LEU A 133 -15.60 -21.55 5.63
C LEU A 133 -15.87 -20.13 5.09
N PHE A 134 -16.96 -19.95 4.34
CA PHE A 134 -17.33 -18.64 3.82
C PHE A 134 -17.60 -17.61 4.93
N ILE A 135 -18.37 -17.99 5.96
CA ILE A 135 -18.62 -17.13 7.13
C ILE A 135 -17.30 -16.75 7.81
N TYR A 136 -16.41 -17.72 8.03
CA TYR A 136 -15.11 -17.47 8.65
C TYR A 136 -14.29 -16.44 7.86
N MET A 137 -14.16 -16.62 6.55
CA MET A 137 -13.40 -15.70 5.68
C MET A 137 -14.04 -14.30 5.65
N PHE A 138 -15.37 -14.22 5.64
CA PHE A 138 -16.09 -12.96 5.68
C PHE A 138 -15.88 -12.20 7.00
N ILE A 139 -15.89 -12.90 8.14
CA ILE A 139 -15.61 -12.32 9.45
C ILE A 139 -14.17 -11.79 9.49
N ASP A 140 -13.20 -12.57 9.01
CA ASP A 140 -11.79 -12.15 8.98
C ASP A 140 -11.59 -10.90 8.12
N TYR A 141 -12.16 -10.89 6.90
CA TYR A 141 -12.15 -9.73 6.02
C TYR A 141 -12.78 -8.49 6.67
N LYS A 142 -13.97 -8.63 7.28
CA LYS A 142 -14.62 -7.54 8.01
C LYS A 142 -13.79 -7.03 9.17
N ARG A 143 -13.14 -7.93 9.92
CA ARG A 143 -12.26 -7.57 11.04
C ARG A 143 -11.05 -6.79 10.55
N TRP A 144 -10.44 -7.22 9.45
CA TRP A 144 -9.32 -6.50 8.84
C TRP A 144 -9.72 -5.10 8.36
N ILE A 145 -10.86 -4.97 7.68
CA ILE A 145 -11.37 -3.66 7.26
C ILE A 145 -11.57 -2.72 8.47
N LYS A 146 -12.08 -3.23 9.59
CA LYS A 146 -12.37 -2.41 10.77
C LYS A 146 -11.15 -2.08 11.62
N LYS A 147 -10.19 -2.99 11.76
CA LYS A 147 -9.10 -2.90 12.76
C LYS A 147 -7.70 -3.19 12.21
N GLY A 148 -7.61 -3.74 11.01
CA GLY A 148 -6.35 -4.10 10.35
C GLY A 148 -5.53 -2.86 9.96
N VAL A 149 -4.24 -3.06 9.74
CA VAL A 149 -3.34 -2.03 9.22
C VAL A 149 -3.65 -1.81 7.74
N GLN A 150 -3.99 -0.57 7.38
CA GLN A 150 -4.39 -0.18 6.03
C GLN A 150 -3.28 0.61 5.32
N MET A 151 -2.44 1.32 6.06
CA MET A 151 -1.31 2.06 5.51
C MET A 151 -0.22 2.16 6.57
N VAL A 152 1.02 2.20 6.11
CA VAL A 152 2.19 2.49 6.93
C VAL A 152 3.04 3.51 6.21
N SER A 153 3.46 4.53 6.93
CA SER A 153 4.41 5.54 6.47
C SER A 153 5.64 5.51 7.39
N ILE A 154 6.83 5.61 6.83
CA ILE A 154 8.11 5.60 7.54
C ILE A 154 8.89 6.83 7.09
N ASP A 155 9.36 7.60 8.06
CA ASP A 155 10.27 8.72 7.87
C ASP A 155 11.53 8.51 8.71
N ASN A 156 12.40 9.52 8.76
CA ASN A 156 13.65 9.47 9.50
C ASN A 156 13.46 9.39 11.03
N ASP A 157 12.30 9.83 11.53
CA ASP A 157 11.99 9.96 12.95
C ASP A 157 11.17 8.80 13.51
N GLY A 158 10.62 7.92 12.66
CA GLY A 158 9.83 6.79 13.10
C GLY A 158 8.87 6.25 12.04
N LEU A 159 7.77 5.66 12.52
CA LEU A 159 6.75 5.07 11.67
C LEU A 159 5.35 5.49 12.10
N THR A 160 4.48 5.68 11.13
CA THR A 160 3.07 5.99 11.33
C THR A 160 2.21 4.86 10.77
N VAL A 161 1.38 4.25 11.61
CA VAL A 161 0.44 3.18 11.20
C VAL A 161 -0.97 3.71 11.17
N TYR A 162 -1.68 3.44 10.08
CA TYR A 162 -3.08 3.79 9.92
C TYR A 162 -3.92 2.53 9.97
N ARG A 163 -4.91 2.51 10.88
CA ARG A 163 -5.73 1.32 11.14
C ARG A 163 -7.20 1.54 10.81
N GLY A 164 -7.80 0.50 10.23
CA GLY A 164 -9.22 0.43 9.92
C GLY A 164 -9.70 1.44 8.87
N GLN A 165 -11.00 1.41 8.58
CA GLN A 165 -11.63 2.31 7.60
C GLN A 165 -11.47 3.81 7.92
N LYS A 166 -11.43 4.16 9.21
CA LYS A 166 -11.26 5.54 9.66
C LYS A 166 -9.81 6.02 9.62
N LEU A 167 -8.87 5.16 9.19
CA LEU A 167 -7.44 5.45 9.15
C LEU A 167 -6.93 6.04 10.46
N LEU A 168 -7.30 5.42 11.59
CA LEU A 168 -6.84 5.85 12.90
C LEU A 168 -5.32 5.82 12.92
N GLN A 169 -4.74 7.01 13.07
CA GLN A 169 -3.31 7.23 13.02
C GLN A 169 -2.69 6.87 14.37
N ASN A 170 -1.64 6.05 14.34
CA ASN A 170 -0.81 5.75 15.49
C ASN A 170 0.65 5.98 15.10
N ARG A 171 1.24 7.06 15.63
CA ARG A 171 2.65 7.40 15.43
C ARG A 171 3.49 6.68 16.48
N VAL A 172 4.58 6.07 16.02
CA VAL A 172 5.59 5.45 16.87
C VAL A 172 6.93 6.06 16.51
N ASP A 173 7.57 6.67 17.49
CA ASP A 173 8.87 7.28 17.30
C ASP A 173 9.98 6.22 17.24
N LYS A 174 11.04 6.49 16.48
CA LYS A 174 12.22 5.64 16.34
C LYS A 174 12.77 5.17 17.70
N LYS A 175 12.71 6.03 18.71
CA LYS A 175 13.18 5.74 20.08
C LYS A 175 12.41 4.58 20.74
N GLN A 176 11.12 4.45 20.44
CA GLN A 176 10.23 3.43 20.98
C GLN A 176 10.41 2.07 20.32
N ILE A 177 10.95 2.03 19.09
CA ILE A 177 11.21 0.79 18.38
C ILE A 177 12.42 0.10 19.02
N THR A 178 12.19 -1.07 19.61
CA THR A 178 13.23 -1.87 20.27
C THR A 178 13.75 -3.01 19.40
N GLY A 179 13.00 -3.40 18.37
CA GLY A 179 13.41 -4.47 17.47
C GLY A 179 12.39 -4.79 16.40
N ILE A 180 12.79 -5.66 15.48
CA ILE A 180 11.94 -6.23 14.44
C ILE A 180 12.13 -7.74 14.42
N ASN A 181 11.02 -8.47 14.35
CA ASN A 181 11.02 -9.91 14.17
C ASN A 181 10.19 -10.26 12.93
N VAL A 182 10.83 -10.95 11.98
CA VAL A 182 10.23 -11.34 10.71
C VAL A 182 10.21 -12.85 10.64
N PHE A 183 9.05 -13.44 10.38
CA PHE A 183 8.94 -14.87 10.10
C PHE A 183 7.92 -15.15 8.99
N LYS A 184 8.13 -16.27 8.31
CA LYS A 184 7.24 -16.77 7.27
C LYS A 184 6.45 -17.95 7.81
N LYS A 185 5.11 -17.90 7.72
CA LYS A 185 4.22 -19.01 8.05
C LYS A 185 3.48 -19.42 6.78
N ILE A 186 3.78 -20.62 6.27
CA ILE A 186 3.29 -21.10 4.96
C ILE A 186 3.70 -20.09 3.88
N ASN A 187 2.76 -19.31 3.33
CA ASN A 187 3.02 -18.29 2.31
C ASN A 187 2.84 -16.85 2.81
N ARG A 188 2.63 -16.66 4.12
CA ARG A 188 2.40 -15.35 4.72
C ARG A 188 3.64 -14.89 5.48
N ARG A 189 4.10 -13.67 5.22
CA ARG A 189 5.14 -13.03 6.02
C ARG A 189 4.51 -12.19 7.10
N ILE A 190 5.06 -12.31 8.30
CA ILE A 190 4.58 -11.62 9.48
C ILE A 190 5.75 -10.83 10.04
N VAL A 191 5.58 -9.52 10.12
CA VAL A 191 6.52 -8.60 10.74
C VAL A 191 5.93 -8.16 12.07
N ASN A 192 6.70 -8.32 13.13
CA ASN A 192 6.39 -7.78 14.45
C ASN A 192 7.44 -6.70 14.76
N ILE A 193 6.98 -5.45 14.80
CA ILE A 193 7.77 -4.32 15.26
C ILE A 193 7.57 -4.23 16.77
N LEU A 194 8.64 -4.41 17.53
CA LEU A 194 8.63 -4.39 18.99
C LEU A 194 8.73 -2.94 19.47
N LEU A 195 7.82 -2.54 20.36
CA LEU A 195 7.77 -1.21 20.95
C LEU A 195 8.30 -1.21 22.40
N GLY A 196 9.04 -2.26 22.76
CA GLY A 196 9.37 -2.62 24.13
C GLY A 196 9.52 -4.13 24.28
N GLY A 197 10.33 -4.57 25.25
CA GLY A 197 10.60 -5.98 25.51
C GLY A 197 11.42 -6.67 24.41
N TYR A 198 11.35 -8.00 24.40
CA TYR A 198 12.11 -8.87 23.50
C TYR A 198 11.24 -10.00 22.93
N ALA A 199 11.69 -10.58 21.82
CA ALA A 199 11.13 -11.81 21.27
C ALA A 199 11.88 -13.01 21.87
N ASN A 200 11.15 -13.96 22.45
CA ASN A 200 11.70 -15.20 22.97
C ASN A 200 11.21 -16.37 22.11
N SER A 201 12.16 -17.06 21.46
CA SER A 201 11.92 -18.20 20.58
C SER A 201 12.25 -19.54 21.25
N SER A 202 12.14 -19.61 22.58
CA SER A 202 12.46 -20.82 23.37
C SER A 202 11.65 -22.05 23.01
N ILE A 203 10.49 -21.89 22.35
CA ILE A 203 9.64 -23.01 21.91
C ILE A 203 9.71 -23.11 20.37
N PRO A 204 10.05 -24.28 19.81
CA PRO A 204 10.02 -24.49 18.36
C PRO A 204 8.65 -24.16 17.76
N GLY A 205 8.61 -23.21 16.82
CA GLY A 205 7.40 -22.79 16.12
C GLY A 205 6.53 -21.76 16.86
N VAL A 206 6.89 -21.36 18.08
CA VAL A 206 6.15 -20.34 18.86
C VAL A 206 7.10 -19.24 19.34
N THR A 207 6.92 -18.04 18.80
CA THR A 207 7.60 -16.84 19.30
C THR A 207 6.72 -16.15 20.33
N LEU A 208 7.21 -16.08 21.58
CA LEU A 208 6.62 -15.29 22.65
C LEU A 208 7.21 -13.87 22.62
N PHE A 209 6.42 -12.89 23.02
CA PHE A 209 6.83 -11.48 23.03
C PHE A 209 6.45 -10.88 24.38
N SER A 210 7.43 -10.27 25.06
CA SER A 210 7.26 -9.73 26.43
C SER A 210 6.71 -8.30 26.49
N GLY A 211 6.44 -7.66 25.34
CA GLY A 211 6.05 -6.25 25.27
C GLY A 211 5.06 -5.91 24.15
N PRO A 212 4.64 -4.62 24.09
CA PRO A 212 3.76 -4.12 23.04
C PRO A 212 4.42 -4.25 21.68
N ARG A 213 3.62 -4.62 20.68
CA ARG A 213 4.11 -4.80 19.31
C ARG A 213 3.09 -4.42 18.25
N ILE A 214 3.59 -3.94 17.13
CA ILE A 214 2.81 -3.74 15.92
C ILE A 214 3.05 -4.94 15.02
N ARG A 215 2.01 -5.76 14.87
CA ARG A 215 1.99 -6.87 13.93
C ARG A 215 1.44 -6.43 12.59
N ILE A 216 2.20 -6.64 11.52
CA ILE A 216 1.83 -6.37 10.13
C ILE A 216 2.08 -7.64 9.33
N THR A 217 1.20 -7.92 8.38
CA THR A 217 1.28 -9.09 7.51
C THR A 217 1.17 -8.65 6.07
N ASP A 218 1.80 -9.40 5.17
CA ASP A 218 1.89 -9.03 3.76
C ASP A 218 0.63 -9.30 2.94
N ASP A 219 -0.42 -9.90 3.52
CA ASP A 219 -1.63 -10.31 2.78
C ASP A 219 -2.34 -9.14 2.06
N ALA A 220 -2.20 -7.93 2.58
CA ALA A 220 -2.80 -6.74 1.99
C ALA A 220 -1.79 -5.90 1.18
N PHE A 221 -0.51 -6.23 1.18
CA PHE A 221 0.53 -5.37 0.60
C PHE A 221 1.20 -6.07 -0.59
N SER A 222 1.85 -5.31 -1.47
CA SER A 222 2.65 -5.93 -2.51
C SER A 222 3.94 -6.51 -1.92
N GLU A 223 4.46 -7.59 -2.52
CA GLU A 223 5.68 -8.23 -2.03
C GLU A 223 6.88 -7.28 -2.04
N ALA A 224 7.01 -6.49 -3.11
CA ALA A 224 8.09 -5.51 -3.28
C ALA A 224 8.04 -4.40 -2.22
N GLU A 225 6.88 -3.77 -2.00
CA GLU A 225 6.72 -2.73 -0.97
C GLU A 225 6.99 -3.31 0.42
N PHE A 226 6.53 -4.52 0.70
CA PHE A 226 6.70 -5.15 2.01
C PHE A 226 8.18 -5.46 2.30
N ASN A 227 8.98 -5.77 1.28
CA ASN A 227 10.43 -5.93 1.42
C ASN A 227 11.11 -4.59 1.75
N ILE A 228 10.79 -3.53 1.01
CA ILE A 228 11.33 -2.19 1.26
C ILE A 228 10.96 -1.71 2.67
N PHE A 229 9.72 -1.97 3.09
CA PHE A 229 9.23 -1.70 4.44
C PHE A 229 10.11 -2.35 5.52
N ILE A 230 10.42 -3.65 5.38
CA ILE A 230 11.27 -4.37 6.34
C ILE A 230 12.66 -3.74 6.42
N GLU A 231 13.26 -3.41 5.28
CA GLU A 231 14.59 -2.80 5.22
C GLU A 231 14.62 -1.41 5.85
N LYS A 232 13.61 -0.58 5.59
CA LYS A 232 13.47 0.75 6.21
C LYS A 232 13.29 0.67 7.74
N ILE A 233 12.56 -0.32 8.26
CA ILE A 233 12.48 -0.53 9.72
C ILE A 233 13.81 -1.02 10.29
N ARG A 234 14.53 -1.90 9.58
CA ARG A 234 15.86 -2.37 10.02
C ARG A 234 16.86 -1.23 10.10
N SER A 235 16.89 -0.33 9.10
CA SER A 235 17.80 0.82 9.11
C SER A 235 17.49 1.80 10.24
N LEU A 236 16.20 2.02 10.57
CA LEU A 236 15.81 2.81 11.75
C LEU A 236 16.35 2.24 13.06
N ILE A 237 16.47 0.91 13.17
CA ILE A 237 17.00 0.26 14.38
C ILE A 237 18.53 0.32 14.41
N GLN A 238 19.20 0.08 13.27
CA GLN A 238 20.66 0.06 13.18
C GLN A 238 21.30 1.44 13.44
N ASN A 239 20.66 2.52 12.98
CA ASN A 239 21.11 3.90 13.22
C ASN A 239 20.87 4.40 14.67
N LYS A 240 20.81 3.49 15.64
CA LYS A 240 20.66 3.78 17.08
C LYS A 240 21.94 3.46 17.86
N ILE A 241 22.88 2.74 17.23
CA ILE A 241 24.23 2.43 17.71
C ILE A 241 25.16 3.49 17.15
#